data_AF-A0A7J2KDG9-F1
#
_entry.id   AF-A0A7J2KDG9-F1
#
_cell.length_a   1.000
_cell.length_b   1.000
_cell.length_c   1.000
_cell.angle_alpha   90.00
_cell.angle_beta   90.00
_cell.angle_gamma   90.00
#
_symmetry.space_group_name_H-M   'P 1'
#
loop_
_entity.id
_entity.type
_entity.pdbx_description
1 polymer ?
#
loop_
_entity_poly.entity_id
_entity_poly.type
_entity_poly.pdbx_seq_one_letter_code
_entity_poly.pdbx_strand_id
1 'polypeptide(L)'
;MEEMVKTNFSRKGLADLPLHSGKAPDWLLKRMERLAKSIIKIILEEYGYKVLLNRLSDPYWFQAFGCVLGYDWHSSGVTTVVTGVLKTVINPENFGIAVCGGKGRRAKNTLNDIEYYGNLLNLSSTYINELKYASRIIAKIDNTALQDGFNLYHHVLIFTEKEDWIIIQQGMDISSKMARRYHW
;
A
#
# COMPACT_ATOMS: atom_id res chain seq x y z
N MET A 1 -31.23 5.19 -10.21
CA MET A 1 -30.53 3.89 -10.19
C MET A 1 -29.06 4.22 -10.30
N GLU A 2 -28.32 4.14 -9.21
CA GLU A 2 -26.85 4.27 -9.24
C GLU A 2 -26.33 3.18 -10.18
N GLU A 3 -25.62 3.59 -11.22
CA GLU A 3 -24.78 2.68 -12.00
C GLU A 3 -23.82 2.04 -11.00
N MET A 4 -24.02 0.74 -10.72
CA MET A 4 -23.01 -0.04 -10.02
C MET A 4 -21.76 -0.01 -10.89
N VAL A 5 -20.80 0.80 -10.49
CA VAL A 5 -19.43 0.73 -10.99
C VAL A 5 -19.01 -0.73 -10.92
N LYS A 6 -18.82 -1.36 -12.09
CA LYS A 6 -18.29 -2.72 -12.20
C LYS A 6 -16.80 -2.68 -11.85
N THR A 7 -16.49 -2.42 -10.58
CA THR A 7 -15.14 -2.59 -10.05
C THR A 7 -14.93 -4.09 -9.82
N ASN A 8 -14.31 -4.75 -10.80
CA ASN A 8 -13.79 -6.10 -10.60
C ASN A 8 -12.55 -6.01 -9.71
N PHE A 9 -12.70 -6.32 -8.43
CA PHE A 9 -11.58 -6.46 -7.52
C PHE A 9 -10.90 -7.81 -7.75
N SER A 10 -9.58 -7.81 -7.91
CA SER A 10 -8.80 -9.05 -8.06
C SER A 10 -7.66 -9.04 -7.05
N ARG A 11 -7.66 -10.01 -6.13
CA ARG A 11 -6.54 -10.19 -5.21
C ARG A 11 -5.36 -10.77 -5.99
N LYS A 12 -4.22 -10.08 -5.95
CA LYS A 12 -2.97 -10.50 -6.61
C LYS A 12 -2.22 -11.57 -5.83
N GLY A 13 -2.28 -11.52 -4.50
CA GLY A 13 -1.65 -12.53 -3.68
C GLY A 13 -1.69 -12.23 -2.19
N LEU A 14 -1.08 -13.15 -1.44
CA LEU A 14 -0.93 -13.09 0.01
C LEU A 14 0.47 -13.54 0.43
N ALA A 15 0.93 -13.07 1.59
CA ALA A 15 2.17 -13.52 2.20
C ALA A 15 2.03 -13.59 3.72
N ASP A 16 2.39 -14.74 4.31
CA ASP A 16 2.40 -14.94 5.76
C ASP A 16 3.81 -14.68 6.32
N LEU A 17 3.89 -13.89 7.39
CA LEU A 17 5.13 -13.38 7.96
C LEU A 17 5.08 -13.49 9.49
N PRO A 18 6.16 -13.88 10.18
CA PRO A 18 6.23 -13.81 11.63
C PRO A 18 6.04 -12.38 12.16
N LEU A 19 5.25 -12.22 13.22
CA LEU A 19 5.09 -10.96 13.93
C LEU A 19 6.38 -10.59 14.66
N HIS A 20 6.98 -9.49 14.23
CA HIS A 20 8.11 -8.89 14.90
C HIS A 20 7.70 -7.56 15.54
N SER A 21 8.21 -7.35 16.75
CA SER A 21 8.15 -6.05 17.43
C SER A 21 9.41 -5.23 17.12
N GLY A 22 9.34 -3.93 17.39
CA GLY A 22 10.45 -3.00 17.15
C GLY A 22 10.14 -1.98 16.06
N LYS A 23 11.01 -0.96 15.98
CA LYS A 23 10.93 0.14 15.03
C LYS A 23 12.20 0.14 14.19
N ALA A 24 12.06 0.36 12.89
CA ALA A 24 13.20 0.67 12.03
C ALA A 24 13.95 1.88 12.60
N PRO A 25 15.28 1.80 12.81
CA PRO A 25 16.02 2.93 13.33
C PRO A 25 16.07 4.06 12.30
N ASP A 26 16.04 5.31 12.77
CA ASP A 26 15.87 6.47 11.88
C ASP A 26 17.03 6.62 10.86
N TRP A 27 18.24 6.16 11.20
CA TRP A 27 19.37 6.15 10.27
C TRP A 27 19.15 5.19 9.09
N LEU A 28 18.45 4.07 9.31
CA LEU A 28 18.12 3.11 8.26
C LEU A 28 17.02 3.69 7.38
N LEU A 29 15.97 4.27 7.98
CA LEU A 29 14.89 4.92 7.23
C LEU A 29 15.42 5.97 6.25
N LYS A 30 16.33 6.84 6.67
CA LYS A 30 16.96 7.84 5.79
C LYS A 30 17.71 7.21 4.59
N ARG A 31 18.34 6.05 4.79
CA ARG A 31 19.02 5.31 3.72
C ARG A 31 18.01 4.65 2.78
N MET A 32 16.97 4.02 3.34
CA MET A 32 15.85 3.44 2.59
C MET A 32 15.18 4.49 1.71
N GLU A 33 14.87 5.68 2.26
CA GLU A 33 14.22 6.76 1.53
C GLU A 33 15.04 7.24 0.33
N ARG A 34 16.35 7.45 0.52
CA ARG A 34 17.24 7.86 -0.57
C ARG A 34 17.28 6.82 -1.69
N LEU A 35 17.43 5.54 -1.34
CA LEU A 35 17.50 4.46 -2.33
C LEU A 35 16.16 4.21 -3.01
N ALA A 36 15.06 4.18 -2.24
CA ALA A 36 13.71 4.01 -2.75
C ALA A 36 13.35 5.10 -3.77
N LYS A 37 13.66 6.37 -3.45
CA LYS A 37 13.41 7.49 -4.37
C LYS A 37 14.11 7.29 -5.72
N SER A 38 15.38 6.88 -5.70
CA SER A 38 16.14 6.61 -6.94
C SER A 38 15.57 5.44 -7.73
N ILE A 39 15.24 4.32 -7.07
CA ILE A 39 14.67 3.14 -7.74
C ILE A 39 13.31 3.48 -8.35
N ILE A 40 12.42 4.13 -7.60
CA ILE A 40 11.09 4.51 -8.08
C ILE A 40 11.20 5.44 -9.28
N LYS A 41 12.07 6.45 -9.21
CA LYS A 41 12.30 7.38 -10.31
C LYS A 41 12.71 6.65 -11.58
N ILE A 42 13.70 5.76 -11.51
CA ILE A 42 14.16 4.98 -12.66
C ILE A 42 13.04 4.08 -13.20
N ILE A 43 12.27 3.42 -12.32
CA ILE A 43 11.16 2.58 -12.78
C ILE A 43 10.12 3.40 -13.53
N LEU A 44 9.80 4.60 -13.05
CA LEU A 44 8.81 5.47 -13.68
C LEU A 44 9.30 6.04 -15.01
N GLU A 45 10.56 6.50 -15.08
CA GLU A 45 11.16 7.05 -16.30
C GLU A 45 11.27 5.99 -17.41
N GLU A 46 11.65 4.77 -17.07
CA GLU A 46 11.90 3.70 -18.05
C GLU A 46 10.66 2.86 -18.38
N TYR A 47 9.74 2.67 -17.42
CA TYR A 47 8.66 1.70 -17.54
C TYR A 47 7.26 2.25 -17.21
N GLY A 48 7.15 3.43 -16.60
CA GLY A 48 5.89 4.09 -16.27
C GLY A 48 5.10 3.50 -15.08
N TYR A 49 3.93 4.09 -14.83
CA TYR A 49 3.09 3.84 -13.64
C TYR A 49 2.66 2.38 -13.49
N LYS A 50 2.15 1.77 -14.56
CA LYS A 50 1.60 0.40 -14.51
C LYS A 50 2.63 -0.63 -14.07
N VAL A 51 3.89 -0.48 -14.51
CA VAL A 51 4.96 -1.41 -14.14
C VAL A 51 5.34 -1.25 -12.68
N LEU A 52 5.39 -0.01 -12.16
CA LEU A 52 5.62 0.22 -10.74
C LEU A 52 4.49 -0.38 -9.88
N LEU A 53 3.23 -0.13 -10.25
CA LEU A 53 2.07 -0.63 -9.50
C LEU A 53 1.99 -2.16 -9.53
N ASN A 54 2.20 -2.79 -10.70
CA ASN A 54 2.25 -4.25 -10.82
C ASN A 54 3.35 -4.88 -9.98
N ARG A 55 4.52 -4.22 -9.88
CA ARG A 55 5.63 -4.67 -9.02
C ARG A 55 5.28 -4.53 -7.54
N LEU A 56 4.68 -3.42 -7.13
CA LEU A 56 4.30 -3.20 -5.74
C LEU A 56 3.13 -4.09 -5.29
N SER A 57 2.21 -4.45 -6.19
CA SER A 57 1.10 -5.37 -5.91
C SER A 57 1.52 -6.84 -5.91
N ASP A 58 2.71 -7.19 -6.39
CA ASP A 58 3.27 -8.53 -6.24
C ASP A 58 3.87 -8.71 -4.82
N PRO A 59 3.39 -9.68 -4.02
CA PRO A 59 3.88 -9.86 -2.65
C PRO A 59 5.37 -10.20 -2.54
N TYR A 60 5.94 -10.91 -3.52
CA TYR A 60 7.34 -11.31 -3.54
C TYR A 60 8.24 -10.18 -3.98
N TRP A 61 7.84 -9.44 -5.02
CA TRP A 61 8.58 -8.26 -5.45
C TRP A 61 8.57 -7.19 -4.36
N PHE A 62 7.43 -6.97 -3.70
CA PHE A 62 7.35 -6.05 -2.56
C PHE A 62 8.27 -6.49 -1.41
N GLN A 63 8.35 -7.78 -1.13
CA GLN A 63 9.28 -8.33 -0.14
C GLN A 63 10.73 -8.09 -0.54
N ALA A 64 11.09 -8.43 -1.78
CA ALA A 64 12.43 -8.23 -2.33
C ALA A 64 12.83 -6.75 -2.34
N PHE A 65 11.89 -5.85 -2.63
CA PHE A 65 12.11 -4.42 -2.56
C PHE A 65 12.45 -3.99 -1.13
N GLY A 66 11.74 -4.49 -0.11
CA GLY A 66 12.10 -4.30 1.29
C GLY A 66 13.54 -4.74 1.60
N CYS A 67 13.94 -5.93 1.13
CA CYS A 67 15.31 -6.43 1.27
C CYS A 67 16.35 -5.55 0.58
N VAL A 68 16.08 -5.11 -0.65
CA VAL A 68 16.96 -4.22 -1.44
C VAL A 68 17.18 -2.88 -0.73
N LEU A 69 16.16 -2.37 -0.04
CA LEU A 69 16.28 -1.16 0.78
C LEU A 69 17.12 -1.38 2.05
N GLY A 70 17.60 -2.60 2.30
CA GLY A 70 18.38 -2.96 3.49
C GLY A 70 17.51 -3.25 4.71
N TYR A 71 16.22 -3.52 4.51
CA TYR A 71 15.32 -3.97 5.57
C TYR A 71 15.27 -5.50 5.67
N ASP A 72 14.57 -6.01 6.68
CA ASP A 72 14.48 -7.43 6.99
C ASP A 72 13.82 -8.26 5.86
N TRP A 73 14.19 -9.52 5.74
CA TRP A 73 13.70 -10.46 4.73
C TRP A 73 12.47 -11.28 5.16
N HIS A 74 12.17 -11.36 6.45
CA HIS A 74 11.08 -12.23 6.98
C HIS A 74 10.27 -11.62 8.13
N SER A 75 10.09 -10.30 8.12
CA SER A 75 9.39 -9.60 9.19
C SER A 75 8.08 -8.98 8.73
N SER A 76 7.03 -9.08 9.55
CA SER A 76 5.80 -8.29 9.40
C SER A 76 6.07 -6.79 9.33
N GLY A 77 7.20 -6.32 9.88
CA GLY A 77 7.61 -4.92 9.84
C GLY A 77 7.83 -4.39 8.41
N VAL A 78 8.23 -5.26 7.47
CA VAL A 78 8.55 -4.91 6.07
C VAL A 78 7.41 -4.12 5.44
N THR A 79 6.19 -4.62 5.56
CA THR A 79 5.00 -3.98 5.00
C THR A 79 4.80 -2.57 5.51
N THR A 80 4.91 -2.39 6.83
CA THR A 80 4.64 -1.10 7.47
C THR A 80 5.76 -0.09 7.26
N VAL A 81 7.00 -0.57 7.14
CA VAL A 81 8.18 0.28 6.95
C VAL A 81 8.31 0.68 5.49
N VAL A 82 8.22 -0.27 4.56
CA VAL A 82 8.32 0.01 3.12
C VAL A 82 7.21 0.94 2.67
N THR A 83 5.94 0.71 3.05
CA THR A 83 4.87 1.67 2.73
C THR A 83 5.05 3.04 3.39
N GLY A 84 5.61 3.08 4.59
CA GLY A 84 6.02 4.33 5.25
C GLY A 84 7.07 5.09 4.44
N VAL A 85 8.10 4.39 3.97
CA VAL A 85 9.16 4.92 3.09
C VAL A 85 8.56 5.40 1.78
N LEU A 86 7.71 4.61 1.12
CA LEU A 86 7.02 4.99 -0.11
C LEU A 86 6.22 6.28 0.08
N LYS A 87 5.46 6.40 1.18
CA LYS A 87 4.70 7.60 1.51
C LYS A 87 5.58 8.82 1.75
N THR A 88 6.78 8.65 2.29
CA THR A 88 7.73 9.76 2.47
C THR A 88 8.35 10.21 1.14
N VAL A 89 8.72 9.28 0.26
CA VAL A 89 9.51 9.59 -0.94
C VAL A 89 8.68 9.94 -2.17
N ILE A 90 7.47 9.40 -2.27
CA ILE A 90 6.54 9.65 -3.38
C ILE A 90 5.78 10.94 -3.07
N ASN A 91 6.23 12.03 -3.68
CA ASN A 91 5.51 13.30 -3.71
C ASN A 91 4.51 13.30 -4.89
N PRO A 92 3.20 13.53 -4.65
CA PRO A 92 2.19 13.49 -5.71
C PRO A 92 2.42 14.47 -6.86
N GLU A 93 2.86 15.70 -6.59
CA GLU A 93 3.09 16.72 -7.62
C GLU A 93 4.24 16.35 -8.56
N ASN A 94 5.29 15.71 -8.02
CA ASN A 94 6.46 15.33 -8.80
C ASN A 94 6.33 13.98 -9.51
N PHE A 95 5.56 13.05 -8.93
CA PHE A 95 5.48 11.68 -9.41
C PHE A 95 4.12 11.31 -9.99
N GLY A 96 3.08 12.13 -9.85
CA GLY A 96 1.72 11.78 -10.26
C GLY A 96 1.14 10.58 -9.49
N ILE A 97 1.66 10.29 -8.29
CA ILE A 97 1.28 9.12 -7.48
C ILE A 97 1.01 9.54 -6.05
N ALA A 98 -0.06 9.02 -5.45
CA ALA A 98 -0.41 9.24 -4.06
C ALA A 98 -0.36 7.95 -3.24
N VAL A 99 0.12 8.04 -1.99
CA VAL A 99 0.18 6.93 -1.03
C VAL A 99 -0.69 7.26 0.20
N CYS A 100 -1.86 6.65 0.26
CA CYS A 100 -2.89 6.91 1.26
C CYS A 100 -2.87 5.88 2.38
N GLY A 101 -3.17 6.30 3.61
CA GLY A 101 -3.28 5.38 4.75
C GLY A 101 -1.95 5.11 5.46
N GLY A 102 -1.83 3.91 6.05
CA GLY A 102 -0.66 3.46 6.80
C GLY A 102 -1.01 2.48 7.93
N LYS A 103 -0.16 2.43 8.96
CA LYS A 103 -0.35 1.59 10.15
C LYS A 103 -1.25 2.27 11.20
N GLY A 104 -2.12 1.50 11.85
CA GLY A 104 -2.91 1.92 13.01
C GLY A 104 -3.83 3.09 12.70
N ARG A 105 -3.69 4.21 13.42
CA ARG A 105 -4.52 5.42 13.23
C ARG A 105 -4.44 5.96 11.80
N ARG A 106 -3.30 5.81 11.11
CA ARG A 106 -3.16 6.24 9.71
C ARG A 106 -4.03 5.44 8.76
N ALA A 107 -4.25 4.14 9.01
CA ALA A 107 -5.17 3.32 8.21
C ALA A 107 -6.59 3.89 8.23
N LYS A 108 -7.01 4.48 9.36
CA LYS A 108 -8.33 5.10 9.52
C LYS A 108 -8.48 6.44 8.80
N ASN A 109 -7.38 7.07 8.38
CA ASN A 109 -7.41 8.34 7.64
C ASN A 109 -7.39 8.17 6.12
N THR A 110 -7.34 6.93 5.61
CA THR A 110 -7.14 6.66 4.17
C THR A 110 -8.16 7.39 3.29
N LEU A 111 -9.43 7.48 3.69
CA LEU A 111 -10.46 8.15 2.88
C LEU A 111 -10.24 9.66 2.76
N ASN A 112 -9.70 10.29 3.79
CA ASN A 112 -9.34 11.70 3.77
C ASN A 112 -8.09 11.93 2.91
N ASP A 113 -7.10 11.02 3.00
CA ASP A 113 -5.93 11.05 2.14
C ASP A 113 -6.34 10.91 0.66
N ILE A 114 -7.25 9.99 0.32
CA ILE A 114 -7.77 9.79 -1.04
C ILE A 114 -8.44 11.06 -1.55
N GLU A 115 -9.31 11.68 -0.74
CA GLU A 115 -9.96 12.94 -1.12
C GLU A 115 -8.94 14.04 -1.39
N TYR A 116 -8.01 14.25 -0.45
CA TYR A 116 -7.03 15.32 -0.54
C TYR A 116 -6.11 15.15 -1.76
N TYR A 117 -5.51 13.97 -1.91
CA TYR A 117 -4.58 13.72 -3.01
C TYR A 117 -5.27 13.54 -4.36
N GLY A 118 -6.51 13.07 -4.39
CA GLY A 118 -7.30 12.97 -5.62
C GLY A 118 -7.60 14.35 -6.20
N ASN A 119 -8.00 15.29 -5.33
CA ASN A 119 -8.15 16.70 -5.72
C ASN A 119 -6.82 17.32 -6.15
N LEU A 120 -5.72 17.05 -5.44
CA LEU A 120 -4.38 17.54 -5.80
C LEU A 120 -3.94 17.07 -7.21
N LEU A 121 -4.28 15.84 -7.58
CA LEU A 121 -3.98 15.26 -8.89
C LEU A 121 -5.05 15.57 -9.96
N ASN A 122 -6.01 16.46 -9.66
CA ASN A 122 -7.11 16.84 -10.55
C ASN A 122 -7.95 15.64 -11.06
N LEU A 123 -8.12 14.60 -10.23
CA LEU A 123 -8.97 13.46 -10.56
C LEU A 123 -10.46 13.82 -10.48
N SER A 124 -11.28 13.14 -11.27
CA SER A 124 -12.72 13.35 -11.23
C SER A 124 -13.30 12.95 -9.86
N SER A 125 -14.34 13.66 -9.41
CA SER A 125 -15.05 13.32 -8.17
C SER A 125 -15.64 11.91 -8.21
N THR A 126 -16.07 11.45 -9.38
CA THR A 126 -16.51 10.07 -9.63
C THR A 126 -15.40 9.08 -9.30
N TYR A 127 -14.21 9.24 -9.87
CA TYR A 127 -13.09 8.33 -9.64
C TYR A 127 -12.58 8.38 -8.19
N ILE A 128 -12.57 9.56 -7.56
CA ILE A 128 -12.25 9.69 -6.12
C ILE A 128 -13.23 8.88 -5.25
N ASN A 129 -14.53 8.92 -5.57
CA ASN A 129 -15.54 8.13 -4.88
C ASN A 129 -15.37 6.62 -5.13
N GLU A 130 -14.97 6.22 -6.33
CA GLU A 130 -14.62 4.83 -6.64
C GLU A 130 -13.42 4.33 -5.81
N LEU A 131 -12.36 5.13 -5.68
CA LEU A 131 -11.21 4.80 -4.83
C LEU A 131 -11.61 4.64 -3.36
N LYS A 132 -12.47 5.53 -2.84
CA LYS A 132 -13.00 5.41 -1.47
C LYS A 132 -13.85 4.17 -1.29
N TYR A 133 -14.67 3.83 -2.28
CA TYR A 133 -15.47 2.61 -2.27
C TYR A 133 -14.59 1.36 -2.27
N ALA A 134 -13.61 1.29 -3.18
CA ALA A 134 -12.63 0.21 -3.26
C ALA A 134 -11.87 0.04 -1.94
N SER A 135 -11.34 1.13 -1.38
CA SER A 135 -10.66 1.13 -0.07
C SER A 135 -11.51 0.51 1.03
N ARG A 136 -12.79 0.91 1.14
CA ARG A 136 -13.71 0.39 2.17
C ARG A 136 -14.05 -1.08 1.97
N ILE A 137 -14.40 -1.47 0.74
CA ILE A 137 -14.84 -2.83 0.45
C ILE A 137 -13.70 -3.82 0.61
N ILE A 138 -12.51 -3.51 0.09
CA ILE A 138 -11.33 -4.37 0.20
C ILE A 138 -10.88 -4.50 1.66
N ALA A 139 -10.93 -3.43 2.46
CA ALA A 139 -10.68 -3.51 3.90
C ALA A 139 -11.70 -4.41 4.62
N LYS A 140 -12.98 -4.35 4.22
CA LYS A 140 -14.03 -5.21 4.80
C LYS A 140 -13.88 -6.68 4.38
N ILE A 141 -13.46 -6.94 3.15
CA ILE A 141 -13.21 -8.31 2.66
C ILE A 141 -12.10 -8.95 3.50
N ASP A 142 -10.93 -8.30 3.60
CA ASP A 142 -9.78 -8.88 4.29
C ASP A 142 -9.96 -8.90 5.82
N ASN A 143 -10.72 -7.97 6.41
CA ASN A 143 -10.93 -7.95 7.86
C ASN A 143 -12.06 -8.86 8.36
N THR A 144 -13.05 -9.19 7.53
CA THR A 144 -14.29 -9.82 8.01
C THR A 144 -14.76 -10.96 7.13
N ALA A 145 -14.67 -10.82 5.80
CA ALA A 145 -15.19 -11.84 4.90
C ALA A 145 -14.32 -13.11 4.85
N LEU A 146 -12.99 -12.97 4.99
CA LEU A 146 -12.08 -14.11 4.94
C LEU A 146 -12.17 -15.05 6.16
N GLN A 147 -12.69 -14.58 7.30
CA GLN A 147 -12.77 -15.33 8.56
C GLN A 147 -11.48 -16.12 8.89
N ASP A 148 -10.31 -15.57 8.56
CA ASP A 148 -9.03 -16.26 8.62
C ASP A 148 -8.26 -16.05 9.93
N GLY A 149 -8.87 -15.35 10.89
CA GLY A 149 -8.30 -15.05 12.20
C GLY A 149 -7.37 -13.83 12.25
N PHE A 150 -7.11 -13.17 11.12
CA PHE A 150 -6.23 -12.00 11.08
C PHE A 150 -7.02 -10.69 11.18
N ASN A 151 -6.66 -9.84 12.14
CA ASN A 151 -7.26 -8.52 12.31
C ASN A 151 -6.45 -7.45 11.58
N LEU A 152 -7.07 -6.68 10.68
CA LEU A 152 -6.37 -5.62 9.95
C LEU A 152 -5.87 -4.51 10.87
N TYR A 153 -4.60 -4.16 10.70
CA TYR A 153 -3.97 -3.05 11.42
C TYR A 153 -3.18 -2.12 10.51
N HIS A 154 -3.07 -2.46 9.23
CA HIS A 154 -2.38 -1.68 8.22
C HIS A 154 -3.18 -1.71 6.92
N HIS A 155 -3.41 -0.54 6.34
CA HIS A 155 -4.11 -0.37 5.07
C HIS A 155 -3.47 0.77 4.31
N VAL A 156 -3.00 0.50 3.09
CA VAL A 156 -2.43 1.48 2.19
C VAL A 156 -3.04 1.34 0.81
N LEU A 157 -3.56 2.44 0.28
CA LEU A 157 -4.02 2.55 -1.10
C LEU A 157 -3.04 3.45 -1.85
N ILE A 158 -2.53 2.96 -2.99
CA ILE A 158 -1.66 3.73 -3.88
C ILE A 158 -2.40 3.94 -5.19
N PHE A 159 -2.49 5.18 -5.66
CA PHE A 159 -3.12 5.50 -6.95
C PHE A 159 -2.32 6.52 -7.74
N THR A 160 -2.58 6.59 -9.03
CA THR A 160 -1.88 7.49 -9.95
C THR A 160 -2.84 8.48 -10.62
N GLU A 161 -2.28 9.54 -11.19
CA GLU A 161 -2.98 10.50 -12.06
C GLU A 161 -3.57 9.86 -13.34
N LYS A 162 -3.19 8.62 -13.67
CA LYS A 162 -3.70 7.84 -14.81
C LYS A 162 -4.79 6.85 -14.42
N GLU A 163 -5.37 7.02 -13.24
CA GLU A 163 -6.50 6.21 -12.77
C GLU A 163 -6.16 4.71 -12.60
N ASP A 164 -4.88 4.39 -12.38
CA ASP A 164 -4.43 3.08 -11.90
C ASP A 164 -4.29 3.11 -10.37
N TRP A 165 -4.63 2.00 -9.69
CA TRP A 165 -4.51 1.86 -8.23
C TRP A 165 -4.16 0.44 -7.78
N ILE A 166 -3.60 0.32 -6.58
CA ILE A 166 -3.35 -0.94 -5.85
C ILE A 166 -3.65 -0.76 -4.36
N ILE A 167 -3.93 -1.85 -3.65
CA ILE A 167 -4.09 -1.84 -2.19
C ILE A 167 -3.19 -2.90 -1.55
N ILE A 168 -2.44 -2.48 -0.53
CA ILE A 168 -1.61 -3.35 0.30
C ILE A 168 -2.11 -3.27 1.74
N GLN A 169 -2.54 -4.41 2.28
CA GLN A 169 -3.07 -4.52 3.65
C GLN A 169 -2.26 -5.50 4.46
N GLN A 170 -2.32 -5.37 5.79
CA GLN A 170 -1.78 -6.39 6.68
C GLN A 170 -2.67 -6.61 7.90
N GLY A 171 -3.02 -7.87 8.10
CA GLY A 171 -3.67 -8.38 9.30
C GLY A 171 -2.67 -9.02 10.25
N MET A 172 -3.04 -9.09 11.53
CA MET A 172 -2.27 -9.81 12.55
C MET A 172 -3.16 -10.84 13.27
N ASP A 173 -2.60 -12.00 13.54
CA ASP A 173 -3.10 -12.95 14.51
C ASP A 173 -2.10 -13.03 15.67
N ILE A 174 -2.53 -12.53 16.82
CA ILE A 174 -1.71 -12.45 18.04
C ILE A 174 -1.48 -13.85 18.62
N SER A 175 -2.42 -14.78 18.43
CA SER A 175 -2.36 -16.12 19.00
C SER A 175 -1.27 -16.97 18.31
N SER A 176 -1.25 -16.97 16.98
CA SER A 176 -0.23 -17.65 16.17
C SER A 176 1.06 -16.84 16.01
N LYS A 177 1.09 -15.58 16.46
CA LYS A 177 2.19 -14.64 16.25
C LYS A 177 2.53 -14.43 14.77
N MET A 178 1.50 -14.42 13.92
CA MET A 178 1.65 -14.25 12.47
C MET A 178 1.00 -12.97 11.98
N ALA A 179 1.54 -12.43 10.89
CA ALA A 179 0.90 -11.41 10.07
C ALA A 179 0.63 -11.98 8.68
N ARG A 180 -0.50 -11.60 8.12
CA ARG A 180 -0.83 -11.87 6.72
C ARG A 180 -0.90 -10.57 5.95
N ARG A 181 -0.08 -10.45 4.92
CA ARG A 181 -0.11 -9.33 3.96
C ARG A 181 -1.00 -9.71 2.79
N TYR A 182 -1.88 -8.79 2.37
CA TYR A 182 -2.81 -8.95 1.25
C TYR A 182 -2.50 -7.89 0.19
N HIS A 183 -2.48 -8.30 -1.08
CA HIS A 183 -2.26 -7.39 -2.21
C HIS A 183 -3.42 -7.48 -3.20
N TRP A 184 -3.88 -6.32 -3.64
CA TRP A 184 -4.95 -6.11 -4.61
C TRP A 184 -4.45 -5.17 -5.71
#